data_AF-A0AAV7WW57-F1
#
_entry.id   AF-A0AAV7WW57-F1
#
_cell.length_a   1.000
_cell.length_b   1.000
_cell.length_c   1.000
_cell.angle_alpha   90.00
_cell.angle_beta   90.00
_cell.angle_gamma   90.00
#
_symmetry.space_group_name_H-M   'P 1'
#
loop_
_entity.id
_entity.type
_entity.pdbx_description
1 polymer ?
#
loop_
_entity_poly.entity_id
_entity_poly.type
_entity_poly.pdbx_seq_one_letter_code
_entity_poly.pdbx_strand_id
1 'polypeptide(L)'
;MNPSDYRQECLRLLSDTTHYATLVRDPTNDLQTNIRSMIEEAGNNSWISPKEAEFLNTTHPRTPYFYCLPKIHKGTLPPLGRSIVSGIGSVLEPLSVFFDFFVQPLVKDLSTFLKDMTHVLNLIENINSLTQVQALITLDVEAL
;
A
#
# COMPACT_ATOMS: atom_id res chain seq x y z
N MET A 1 -12.31 13.99 -17.00
CA MET A 1 -11.46 13.12 -17.84
C MET A 1 -12.39 12.20 -18.62
N ASN A 2 -12.34 12.22 -19.95
CA ASN A 2 -13.17 11.30 -20.74
C ASN A 2 -12.52 9.89 -20.78
N PRO A 3 -13.22 8.83 -21.25
CA PRO A 3 -12.66 7.48 -21.27
C PRO A 3 -11.37 7.31 -22.09
N SER A 4 -11.20 8.08 -23.16
CA SER A 4 -9.98 8.06 -23.98
C SER A 4 -8.80 8.65 -23.23
N ASP A 5 -8.97 9.83 -22.64
CA ASP A 5 -7.97 10.47 -21.77
C ASP A 5 -7.59 9.54 -20.61
N TYR A 6 -8.59 8.85 -20.01
CA TYR A 6 -8.38 7.90 -18.93
C TYR A 6 -7.49 6.73 -19.35
N ARG A 7 -7.81 6.11 -20.49
CA ARG A 7 -7.01 5.01 -21.01
C ARG A 7 -5.58 5.47 -21.32
N GLN A 8 -5.43 6.64 -21.95
CA GLN A 8 -4.12 7.19 -22.27
C GLN A 8 -3.29 7.46 -21.01
N GLU A 9 -3.90 8.03 -19.96
CA GLU A 9 -3.22 8.29 -18.70
C GLU A 9 -2.80 6.99 -17.98
N CYS A 10 -3.67 5.97 -17.99
CA CYS A 10 -3.31 4.65 -17.48
C CYS A 10 -2.10 4.05 -18.21
N LEU A 11 -2.09 4.11 -19.55
CA LEU A 11 -0.96 3.61 -20.34
C LEU A 11 0.31 4.43 -20.12
N ARG A 12 0.19 5.76 -19.97
CA ARG A 12 1.31 6.64 -19.64
C ARG A 12 1.92 6.26 -18.29
N LEU A 13 1.10 6.05 -17.26
CA LEU A 13 1.56 5.61 -15.94
C LEU A 13 2.22 4.23 -15.98
N LEU A 14 1.65 3.27 -16.71
CA LEU A 14 2.22 1.93 -16.86
C LEU A 14 3.48 1.89 -17.74
N SER A 15 3.72 2.92 -18.55
CA SER A 15 4.93 3.04 -19.37
C SER A 15 6.15 3.57 -18.61
N ASP A 16 5.98 3.94 -17.34
CA ASP A 16 7.08 4.39 -16.48
C ASP A 16 7.99 3.21 -16.13
N THR A 17 9.11 3.10 -16.86
CA THR A 17 10.11 2.05 -16.65
C THR A 17 11.07 2.33 -15.49
N THR A 18 10.97 3.49 -14.84
CA THR A 18 11.69 3.76 -13.60
C THR A 18 11.07 3.00 -12.43
N HIS A 19 9.73 2.88 -12.41
CA HIS A 19 9.00 2.24 -11.31
C HIS A 19 8.38 0.88 -11.68
N TYR A 20 8.11 0.63 -12.96
CA TYR A 20 7.48 -0.62 -13.42
C TYR A 20 8.39 -1.41 -14.35
N ALA A 21 8.32 -2.73 -14.22
CA ALA A 21 8.96 -3.67 -15.13
C ALA A 21 7.92 -4.61 -15.72
N THR A 22 7.99 -4.83 -17.04
CA THR A 22 7.13 -5.80 -17.72
C THR A 22 7.50 -7.21 -17.30
N LEU A 23 6.52 -7.98 -16.84
CA LEU A 23 6.71 -9.39 -16.53
C LEU A 23 6.59 -10.25 -17.79
N VAL A 24 7.45 -11.26 -17.90
CA VAL A 24 7.44 -12.22 -19.03
C VAL A 24 6.23 -13.15 -18.98
N ARG A 25 5.70 -13.42 -17.77
CA ARG A 25 4.53 -14.26 -17.52
C ARG A 25 3.82 -13.84 -16.25
N ASP A 26 2.61 -14.34 -16.06
CA ASP A 26 1.85 -14.18 -14.80
C ASP A 26 2.60 -14.90 -13.65
N PRO A 27 3.01 -14.17 -12.58
CA PRO A 27 3.76 -14.74 -11.46
C PRO A 27 2.87 -15.42 -10.40
N THR A 28 1.53 -15.42 -10.57
CA THR A 28 0.59 -15.80 -9.51
C THR A 28 0.85 -17.21 -8.96
N ASN A 29 1.10 -18.18 -9.82
CA ASN A 29 1.38 -19.57 -9.39
C ASN A 29 2.73 -19.71 -8.69
N ASP A 30 3.75 -18.98 -9.15
CA ASP A 30 5.09 -18.97 -8.55
C ASP A 30 5.00 -18.36 -7.14
N LEU A 31 4.30 -17.24 -6.99
CA LEU A 31 4.05 -16.60 -5.69
C LEU A 31 3.25 -17.50 -4.74
N GLN A 32 2.18 -18.14 -5.24
CA GLN A 32 1.36 -19.04 -4.42
C GLN A 32 2.17 -20.24 -3.93
N THR A 33 3.06 -20.79 -4.78
CA THR A 33 3.96 -21.88 -4.40
C THR A 33 4.91 -21.44 -3.30
N ASN A 34 5.55 -20.27 -3.45
CA ASN A 34 6.45 -19.73 -2.43
C ASN A 34 5.74 -19.50 -1.09
N ILE A 35 4.53 -18.95 -1.13
CA ILE A 35 3.71 -18.71 0.07
C ILE A 35 3.37 -20.03 0.76
N ARG A 36 2.97 -21.07 0.01
CA ARG A 36 2.71 -22.39 0.61
C ARG A 36 3.95 -22.96 1.29
N SER A 37 5.12 -22.89 0.66
CA SER A 37 6.37 -23.34 1.28
C SER A 37 6.66 -22.61 2.59
N MET A 38 6.45 -21.29 2.65
CA MET A 38 6.61 -20.51 3.88
C MET A 38 5.59 -20.89 4.96
N ILE A 39 4.33 -21.14 4.58
CA ILE A 39 3.28 -21.59 5.51
C ILE A 39 3.63 -22.97 6.08
N GLU A 40 4.08 -23.90 5.25
CA GLU A 40 4.49 -25.24 5.67
C GLU A 40 5.68 -25.18 6.64
N GLU A 41 6.71 -24.39 6.32
CA GLU A 41 7.85 -24.16 7.20
C GLU A 41 7.42 -23.56 8.55
N ALA A 42 6.61 -22.50 8.53
CA ALA A 42 6.13 -21.85 9.74
C ALA A 42 5.25 -22.80 10.59
N GLY A 43 4.42 -23.64 9.94
CA GLY A 43 3.62 -24.66 10.62
C GLY A 43 4.48 -25.75 11.26
N ASN A 44 5.48 -26.26 10.55
CA ASN A 44 6.42 -27.26 11.06
C ASN A 44 7.21 -26.75 12.27
N ASN A 45 7.56 -25.46 12.27
CA ASN A 45 8.24 -24.80 13.38
C ASN A 45 7.27 -24.31 14.48
N SER A 46 5.96 -24.54 14.34
CA SER A 46 4.93 -24.06 15.27
C SER A 46 4.92 -22.53 15.48
N TRP A 47 5.35 -21.77 14.48
CA TRP A 47 5.30 -20.29 14.49
C TRP A 47 3.90 -19.75 14.22
N ILE A 48 3.07 -20.54 13.53
CA ILE A 48 1.68 -20.24 13.23
C ILE A 48 0.79 -21.42 13.63
N SER A 49 -0.44 -21.12 14.02
CA SER A 49 -1.48 -22.09 14.29
C SER A 49 -2.09 -22.65 13.00
N PRO A 50 -2.79 -23.80 13.06
CA PRO A 50 -3.50 -24.35 11.90
C PRO A 50 -4.51 -23.38 11.27
N LYS A 51 -5.17 -22.54 12.08
CA LYS A 51 -6.13 -21.54 11.61
C LYS A 51 -5.45 -20.40 10.85
N GLU A 52 -4.28 -19.97 11.31
CA GLU A 52 -3.49 -18.95 10.63
C GLU A 52 -2.92 -19.50 9.32
N ALA A 53 -2.47 -20.74 9.30
CA ALA A 53 -2.05 -21.42 8.07
C ALA A 53 -3.20 -21.52 7.05
N GLU A 54 -4.42 -21.87 7.50
CA GLU A 54 -5.62 -21.88 6.66
C GLU A 54 -5.96 -20.48 6.12
N PHE A 55 -5.92 -19.46 6.97
CA PHE A 55 -6.17 -18.07 6.58
C PHE A 55 -5.17 -17.58 5.52
N LEU A 56 -3.89 -17.91 5.68
CA LEU A 56 -2.83 -17.49 4.76
C LEU A 56 -2.90 -18.22 3.40
N ASN A 57 -3.53 -19.38 3.33
CA ASN A 57 -3.60 -20.18 2.11
C ASN A 57 -4.76 -19.74 1.19
N THR A 58 -4.46 -18.87 0.23
CA THR A 58 -5.43 -18.45 -0.80
C THR A 58 -5.55 -19.52 -1.89
N THR A 59 -6.73 -20.14 -2.05
CA THR A 59 -6.96 -21.18 -3.07
C THR A 59 -7.19 -20.62 -4.47
N HIS A 60 -7.94 -19.53 -4.59
CA HIS A 60 -8.34 -18.92 -5.86
C HIS A 60 -8.01 -17.42 -5.89
N PRO A 61 -6.73 -17.05 -6.00
CA PRO A 61 -6.33 -15.65 -6.02
C PRO A 61 -6.78 -14.97 -7.31
N ARG A 62 -7.18 -13.71 -7.18
CA ARG A 62 -7.52 -12.80 -8.27
C ARG A 62 -6.28 -12.01 -8.68
N THR A 63 -6.09 -11.80 -9.97
CA THR A 63 -5.06 -10.87 -10.48
C THR A 63 -5.38 -9.44 -9.99
N PRO A 64 -4.42 -8.70 -9.40
CA PRO A 64 -4.64 -7.33 -8.96
C PRO A 64 -5.11 -6.40 -10.09
N TYR A 65 -5.99 -5.44 -9.79
CA TYR A 65 -6.50 -4.49 -10.78
C TYR A 65 -5.75 -3.18 -10.71
N PHE A 66 -5.22 -2.76 -11.85
CA PHE A 66 -4.74 -1.40 -12.02
C PHE A 66 -5.88 -0.46 -12.41
N TYR A 67 -5.96 0.69 -11.76
CA TYR A 67 -6.79 1.81 -12.16
C TYR A 67 -6.15 3.12 -11.68
N CYS A 68 -6.63 4.27 -12.17
CA CYS A 68 -6.13 5.56 -11.73
C CYS A 68 -7.25 6.46 -11.19
N LEU A 69 -6.93 7.28 -10.20
CA LEU A 69 -7.81 8.34 -9.71
C LEU A 69 -7.37 9.71 -10.23
N PRO A 70 -8.23 10.50 -10.89
CA PRO A 70 -7.88 11.83 -11.36
C PRO A 70 -7.48 12.79 -10.23
N LYS A 71 -6.27 13.37 -10.31
CA LYS A 71 -5.76 14.43 -9.42
C LYS A 71 -6.26 15.81 -9.88
N ILE A 72 -7.57 16.04 -9.75
CA ILE A 72 -8.23 17.28 -10.21
C ILE A 72 -7.68 18.58 -9.58
N HIS A 73 -7.06 18.48 -8.41
CA HIS A 73 -6.47 19.61 -7.68
C HIS A 73 -5.16 20.12 -8.28
N LYS A 74 -4.56 19.43 -9.27
CA LYS A 74 -3.28 19.82 -9.88
C LYS A 74 -3.42 20.82 -11.04
N GLY A 75 -4.64 21.21 -11.41
CA GLY A 75 -4.88 22.23 -12.43
C GLY A 75 -4.50 21.83 -13.87
N THR A 76 -4.17 20.56 -14.12
CA THR A 76 -3.87 20.05 -15.47
C THR A 76 -5.15 19.59 -16.17
N LEU A 77 -5.19 19.76 -17.50
CA LEU A 77 -6.30 19.31 -18.36
C LEU A 77 -5.73 18.51 -19.54
N PRO A 78 -6.00 17.19 -19.63
CA PRO A 78 -6.76 16.37 -18.66
C PRO A 78 -6.04 16.25 -17.30
N PRO A 79 -6.77 15.96 -16.20
CA PRO A 79 -6.17 15.76 -14.89
C PRO A 79 -5.20 14.57 -14.89
N LEU A 80 -4.04 14.71 -14.23
CA LEU A 80 -3.11 13.60 -14.02
C LEU A 80 -3.75 12.47 -13.20
N GLY A 81 -3.34 11.23 -13.43
CA GLY A 81 -3.79 10.06 -12.67
C GLY A 81 -2.92 9.78 -11.45
N ARG A 82 -3.55 9.33 -10.36
CA ARG A 82 -2.90 8.61 -9.26
C ARG A 82 -3.06 7.12 -9.53
N SER A 83 -1.98 6.42 -9.82
CA SER A 83 -1.99 4.96 -9.99
C SER A 83 -2.44 4.26 -8.70
N ILE A 84 -3.28 3.25 -8.84
CA ILE A 84 -3.73 2.37 -7.76
C ILE A 84 -3.72 0.94 -8.29
N VAL A 85 -3.17 0.03 -7.48
CA VAL A 85 -3.27 -1.41 -7.68
C VAL A 85 -4.13 -1.97 -6.55
N SER A 86 -5.33 -2.47 -6.86
CA SER A 86 -6.16 -3.15 -5.87
C SER A 86 -5.68 -4.58 -5.71
N GLY A 87 -5.10 -4.87 -4.54
CA GLY A 87 -4.71 -6.21 -4.10
C GLY A 87 -5.84 -7.04 -3.50
N ILE A 88 -7.09 -6.55 -3.51
CA ILE A 88 -8.22 -7.26 -2.90
C ILE A 88 -8.49 -8.58 -3.62
N GLY A 89 -8.54 -9.67 -2.86
CA GLY A 89 -8.64 -11.04 -3.35
C GLY A 89 -7.36 -11.58 -3.99
N SER A 90 -6.24 -10.84 -3.94
CA SER A 90 -4.99 -11.27 -4.57
C SER A 90 -4.21 -12.25 -3.71
N VAL A 91 -3.23 -12.92 -4.33
CA VAL A 91 -2.39 -13.93 -3.67
C VAL A 91 -1.65 -13.40 -2.43
N LEU A 92 -1.39 -12.09 -2.35
CA LEU A 92 -0.68 -11.45 -1.24
C LEU A 92 -1.60 -10.81 -0.20
N GLU A 93 -2.92 -10.78 -0.41
CA GLU A 93 -3.84 -10.09 0.49
C GLU A 93 -3.83 -10.68 1.91
N PRO A 94 -4.02 -12.01 2.13
CA PRO A 94 -4.03 -12.53 3.49
C PRO A 94 -2.70 -12.32 4.21
N LEU A 95 -1.58 -12.43 3.48
CA LEU A 95 -0.26 -12.17 4.05
C LEU A 95 -0.12 -10.69 4.48
N SER A 96 -0.65 -9.76 3.67
CA SER A 96 -0.62 -8.33 3.99
C SER A 96 -1.47 -8.02 5.22
N VAL A 97 -2.67 -8.62 5.32
CA VAL A 97 -3.56 -8.47 6.48
C VAL A 97 -2.94 -9.09 7.73
N PHE A 98 -2.34 -10.28 7.61
CA PHE A 98 -1.67 -10.96 8.70
C PHE A 98 -0.52 -10.13 9.24
N PHE A 99 0.36 -9.64 8.36
CA PHE A 99 1.47 -8.79 8.75
C PHE A 99 1.01 -7.49 9.43
N ASP A 100 0.02 -6.80 8.84
CA ASP A 100 -0.53 -5.56 9.40
C ASP A 100 -1.12 -5.78 10.81
N PHE A 101 -1.80 -6.91 11.04
CA PHE A 101 -2.35 -7.26 12.35
C PHE A 101 -1.29 -7.30 13.46
N PHE A 102 -0.11 -7.87 13.19
CA PHE A 102 0.98 -7.93 14.17
C PHE A 102 1.80 -6.65 14.27
N VAL A 103 1.97 -5.92 13.16
CA VAL A 103 2.79 -4.70 13.13
C VAL A 103 2.04 -3.50 13.71
N GLN A 104 0.73 -3.41 13.50
CA GLN A 104 -0.06 -2.26 13.96
C GLN A 104 0.10 -1.94 15.46
N PRO A 105 0.04 -2.91 16.39
CA PRO A 105 0.27 -2.63 17.81
C PRO A 105 1.68 -2.08 18.07
N LEU A 106 2.71 -2.68 17.45
CA LEU A 106 4.10 -2.26 17.63
C LEU A 106 4.36 -0.84 17.14
N VAL A 107 3.73 -0.46 16.03
CA VAL A 107 3.82 0.91 15.50
C VAL A 107 3.17 1.92 16.43
N LYS A 108 2.08 1.55 17.11
CA LYS A 108 1.38 2.41 18.07
C LYS A 108 2.20 2.66 19.35
N ASP A 109 3.12 1.76 19.67
CA ASP A 109 4.00 1.88 20.84
C ASP A 109 5.22 2.78 20.60
N LEU A 110 5.47 3.21 19.35
CA LEU A 110 6.57 4.10 19.03
C LEU A 110 6.34 5.51 19.60
N SER A 111 7.38 6.13 20.16
CA SER A 111 7.33 7.52 20.63
C SER A 111 7.07 8.54 19.52
N THR A 112 7.33 8.17 18.27
CA THR A 112 7.10 8.97 17.06
C THR A 112 5.77 8.65 16.37
N PHE A 113 4.91 7.83 16.99
CA PHE A 113 3.65 7.43 16.38
C PHE A 113 2.70 8.62 16.16
N LEU A 114 2.28 8.80 14.92
CA LEU A 114 1.22 9.74 14.53
C LEU A 114 0.05 8.96 13.96
N LYS A 115 -1.09 8.98 14.65
CA LYS A 115 -2.29 8.24 14.26
C LYS A 115 -2.94 8.76 12.98
N ASP A 116 -3.28 10.04 12.94
CA ASP A 116 -4.04 10.68 11.85
C ASP A 116 -3.87 12.20 11.93
N MET A 117 -4.48 12.92 10.96
CA MET A 117 -4.41 14.39 10.91
C MET A 117 -4.99 15.05 12.16
N THR A 118 -6.05 14.48 12.74
CA THR A 118 -6.65 15.02 13.97
C THR A 118 -5.70 14.88 15.15
N HIS A 119 -5.00 13.74 15.28
CA HIS A 119 -3.96 13.56 16.28
C HIS A 119 -2.82 14.58 16.12
N VAL A 120 -2.37 14.82 14.89
CA VAL A 120 -1.34 15.84 14.62
C VAL A 120 -1.82 17.24 15.00
N LEU A 121 -3.04 17.64 14.65
CA LEU A 121 -3.60 18.94 15.02
C LEU A 121 -3.68 19.11 16.54
N ASN A 122 -4.16 18.09 17.26
CA ASN A 122 -4.21 18.11 18.71
C ASN A 122 -2.80 18.22 19.33
N LEU A 123 -1.80 17.54 18.77
CA LEU A 123 -0.42 17.66 19.25
C LEU A 123 0.10 19.09 19.06
N ILE A 124 -0.13 19.70 17.89
CA ILE A 124 0.28 21.07 17.57
C ILE A 124 -0.41 22.09 18.49
N GLU A 125 -1.72 21.95 18.73
CA GLU A 125 -2.47 22.83 19.64
C GLU A 125 -1.92 22.81 21.07
N ASN A 126 -1.40 21.66 21.52
CA ASN A 126 -0.80 21.53 22.84
C ASN A 126 0.63 22.09 22.94
N ILE A 127 1.25 22.53 21.84
CA ILE A 127 2.56 23.20 21.85
C ILE A 127 2.35 24.67 22.28
N ASN A 128 2.08 24.87 23.58
CA ASN A 128 1.81 26.17 24.21
C ASN A 128 2.99 27.17 24.20
N SER A 129 4.16 26.76 23.69
CA SER A 129 5.42 27.50 23.77
C SER A 129 5.85 28.19 22.47
N LEU A 130 5.01 28.19 21.44
CA LEU A 130 5.33 28.87 20.18
C LEU A 130 4.99 30.36 20.29
N THR A 131 5.90 31.14 20.89
CA THR A 131 5.81 32.61 20.96
C THR A 131 5.91 33.27 19.58
N GLN A 132 6.52 32.58 18.61
CA GLN A 132 6.53 32.94 17.18
C GLN A 132 6.76 31.68 16.34
N VAL A 133 5.75 31.25 15.58
CA VAL A 133 5.95 30.26 14.51
C VAL A 133 6.52 30.99 13.29
N GLN A 134 7.80 30.78 12.99
CA GLN A 134 8.45 31.40 11.82
C GLN A 134 8.13 30.67 10.51
N ALA A 135 8.00 29.34 10.55
CA ALA A 135 7.59 28.52 9.40
C ALA A 135 7.05 27.16 9.85
N LEU A 136 6.03 26.66 9.15
CA LEU A 136 5.61 25.26 9.16
C LEU A 136 6.11 24.62 7.86
N ILE A 137 7.01 23.64 7.98
CA ILE A 137 7.61 22.97 6.83
C ILE A 137 6.97 21.60 6.69
N THR A 138 6.36 21.33 5.54
CA THR A 138 5.94 19.99 5.14
C THR A 138 6.96 19.45 4.15
N LEU A 139 7.56 18.31 4.48
CA LEU A 139 8.43 17.59 3.57
C LEU A 139 7.57 16.57 2.81
N ASP A 140 7.46 16.73 1.50
CA ASP A 140 6.90 15.68 0.64
C ASP A 140 8.03 14.74 0.24
N VAL A 141 7.75 13.44 0.25
CA VAL A 141 8.71 12.43 -0.21
C VAL A 141 8.37 12.13 -1.66
N GLU A 142 9.18 12.64 -2.59
CA GLU A 142 8.95 12.42 -4.03
C GLU A 142 9.31 10.99 -4.48
N ALA A 143 10.18 10.28 -3.74
CA ALA A 143 10.48 8.86 -3.94
C ALA A 143 11.16 8.25 -2.70
N LEU A 144 10.92 6.96 -2.44
CA LEU A 144 11.68 6.08 -1.53
C LEU A 144 12.52 5.13 -2.38
#